data_AF-A0A1G7UVM2-F1
#
_entry.id   AF-A0A1G7UVM2-F1
#
_cell.length_a   1.000
_cell.length_b   1.000
_cell.length_c   1.000
_cell.angle_alpha   90.00
_cell.angle_beta   90.00
_cell.angle_gamma   90.00
#
_symmetry.space_group_name_H-M   'P 1'
#
loop_
_entity.id
_entity.type
_entity.pdbx_description
1 polymer ?
#
loop_
_entity_poly.entity_id
_entity_poly.type
_entity_poly.pdbx_seq_one_letter_code
_entity_poly.pdbx_strand_id
1 'polypeptide(L)'
;MAVGTNVRRGAGLLARVLNLVGMLIVAVLVVHIVLTLLDANPANFLTEFVRDLATYFNLGLDNLFLPAEPKLAVTLNYGTAAIIWLIITAVVVRLVRRIG
;
A
#
# COMPACT_ATOMS: atom_id res chain seq x y z
N MET A 1 -28.57 22.77 17.47
CA MET A 1 -27.48 22.72 16.45
C MET A 1 -26.43 21.64 16.78
N ALA A 2 -26.82 20.39 17.07
CA ALA A 2 -25.90 19.33 17.52
C ALA A 2 -25.50 18.31 16.44
N VAL A 3 -26.11 18.37 15.26
CA VAL A 3 -25.92 17.37 14.19
C VAL A 3 -24.60 17.58 13.42
N GLY A 4 -24.11 18.82 13.29
CA GLY A 4 -22.90 19.13 12.50
C GLY A 4 -21.56 18.75 13.14
N THR A 5 -21.49 18.58 14.46
CA THR A 5 -20.22 18.27 15.16
C THR A 5 -19.88 16.79 15.19
N ASN A 6 -20.89 15.92 15.24
CA ASN A 6 -20.66 14.46 15.32
C ASN A 6 -20.28 13.87 13.96
N VAL A 7 -20.88 14.35 12.88
CA VAL A 7 -20.57 13.89 11.50
C VAL A 7 -19.12 14.27 11.12
N ARG A 8 -18.71 15.52 11.36
CA ARG A 8 -17.34 15.98 11.08
C ARG A 8 -16.29 15.24 11.92
N ARG A 9 -16.58 14.91 13.19
CA ARG A 9 -15.69 14.12 14.05
C ARG A 9 -15.56 12.67 13.56
N GLY A 10 -16.67 12.05 13.16
CA GLY A 10 -16.69 10.69 12.60
C GLY A 10 -15.91 10.60 11.29
N ALA A 11 -16.13 11.53 10.37
CA ALA A 11 -15.41 11.61 9.09
C ALA A 11 -13.89 11.80 9.29
N GLY A 12 -13.50 12.60 10.28
CA GLY A 12 -12.09 12.79 10.64
C GLY A 12 -11.42 11.50 11.13
N LEU A 13 -12.10 10.72 11.98
CA LEU A 13 -11.60 9.42 12.46
C LEU A 13 -11.50 8.41 11.31
N LEU A 14 -12.54 8.28 10.49
CA LEU A 14 -12.56 7.39 9.33
C LEU A 14 -11.44 7.72 8.35
N ALA A 15 -11.26 9.00 8.02
CA ALA A 15 -10.18 9.44 7.15
C ALA A 15 -8.80 9.09 7.72
N ARG A 16 -8.62 9.11 9.05
CA ARG A 16 -7.35 8.74 9.70
C ARG A 16 -7.10 7.24 9.63
N VAL A 17 -8.14 6.42 9.83
CA VAL A 17 -8.06 4.96 9.68
C VAL A 17 -7.74 4.57 8.24
N LEU A 18 -8.44 5.14 7.26
CA LEU A 18 -8.18 4.87 5.84
C LEU A 18 -6.75 5.25 5.43
N ASN A 19 -6.25 6.38 5.94
CA ASN A 19 -4.88 6.80 5.72
C ASN A 19 -3.87 5.80 6.32
N LEU A 20 -4.14 5.31 7.54
CA LEU A 20 -3.29 4.32 8.19
C LEU A 20 -3.27 3.00 7.41
N VAL A 21 -4.44 2.50 6.98
CA VAL A 21 -4.54 1.27 6.17
C VAL A 21 -3.75 1.41 4.87
N GLY A 22 -3.93 2.53 4.16
CA GLY A 22 -3.18 2.81 2.94
C GLY A 22 -1.67 2.84 3.16
N MET A 23 -1.21 3.48 4.23
CA MET A 23 0.22 3.48 4.59
C MET A 23 0.74 2.08 4.94
N LEU A 24 -0.04 1.25 5.62
CA LEU A 24 0.36 -0.12 5.94
C LEU A 24 0.52 -0.96 4.66
N ILE A 25 -0.39 -0.82 3.70
CA ILE A 25 -0.29 -1.51 2.41
C ILE A 25 0.99 -1.08 1.67
N VAL A 26 1.25 0.22 1.59
CA VAL A 26 2.48 0.76 0.99
C VAL A 26 3.71 0.25 1.72
N ALA A 27 3.69 0.21 3.06
CA ALA A 27 4.80 -0.30 3.85
C ALA A 27 5.08 -1.78 3.54
N VAL A 28 4.06 -2.63 3.41
CA VAL A 28 4.22 -4.03 3.02
C VAL A 28 4.91 -4.14 1.65
N LEU A 29 4.46 -3.37 0.66
CA LEU A 29 5.06 -3.38 -0.68
C LEU A 29 6.53 -2.95 -0.65
N VAL A 30 6.84 -1.89 0.12
CA VAL A 30 8.23 -1.41 0.27
C VAL A 30 9.09 -2.43 1.02
N VAL A 31 8.59 -3.06 2.08
CA VAL A 31 9.32 -4.10 2.82
C VAL A 31 9.58 -5.29 1.92
N HIS A 32 8.62 -5.70 1.07
CA HIS A 32 8.84 -6.76 0.09
C HIS A 32 10.00 -6.43 -0.86
N ILE A 33 10.02 -5.22 -1.43
CA ILE A 33 11.11 -4.75 -2.30
C ILE A 33 12.44 -4.79 -1.55
N VAL A 34 12.51 -4.25 -0.33
CA VAL A 34 13.75 -4.22 0.46
C VAL A 34 14.24 -5.63 0.77
N LEU A 35 13.36 -6.54 1.18
CA LEU A 35 13.71 -7.94 1.43
C LEU A 35 14.25 -8.62 0.18
N THR A 36 13.65 -8.37 -1.00
CA THR A 36 14.15 -8.89 -2.27
C THR A 36 15.52 -8.30 -2.63
N LEU A 37 15.72 -7.00 -2.45
CA LEU A 37 17.00 -6.35 -2.77
C LEU A 37 18.14 -6.85 -1.88
N LEU A 38 17.85 -7.10 -0.60
CA LEU A 38 18.77 -7.62 0.41
C LEU A 38 18.96 -9.15 0.34
N ASP A 39 18.38 -9.84 -0.66
CA ASP A 39 18.43 -11.30 -0.81
C ASP A 39 17.96 -12.04 0.46
N ALA A 40 16.89 -11.55 1.09
CA ALA A 40 16.32 -12.19 2.27
C ALA A 40 15.95 -13.65 1.99
N ASN A 41 16.23 -14.52 2.97
CA ASN A 41 15.98 -15.96 2.83
C ASN A 41 14.49 -16.23 2.52
N PRO A 42 14.15 -16.81 1.35
CA PRO A 42 12.77 -17.06 0.95
C PRO A 42 12.09 -18.15 1.78
N ALA A 43 12.85 -19.00 2.48
CA ALA A 43 12.31 -20.01 3.39
C ALA A 43 11.99 -19.45 4.79
N ASN A 44 12.23 -18.15 5.02
CA ASN A 44 11.86 -17.51 6.28
C ASN A 44 10.37 -17.13 6.25
N PHE A 45 9.66 -17.48 7.32
CA PHE A 45 8.23 -17.18 7.48
C PHE A 45 7.90 -15.69 7.26
N LEU A 46 8.74 -14.77 7.73
CA LEU A 46 8.49 -13.33 7.56
C LEU A 46 8.59 -12.92 6.08
N THR A 47 9.57 -13.44 5.34
CA THR A 47 9.75 -13.15 3.91
C THR A 47 8.59 -13.68 3.09
N GLU A 48 8.14 -14.90 3.38
CA GLU A 48 6.99 -15.55 2.74
C GLU A 48 5.70 -14.76 3.02
N PHE A 49 5.44 -14.46 4.29
CA PHE A 49 4.26 -13.67 4.70
C PHE A 49 4.20 -12.29 4.02
N VAL A 50 5.32 -11.57 3.96
CA VAL A 50 5.38 -10.26 3.30
C VAL A 50 5.20 -10.39 1.79
N ARG A 51 5.77 -11.43 1.16
CA ARG A 51 5.59 -11.72 -0.28
C ARG A 51 4.12 -11.97 -0.62
N ASP A 52 3.42 -12.75 0.18
CA ASP A 52 2.01 -13.07 -0.06
C ASP A 52 1.13 -11.82 0.04
N LEU A 53 1.33 -11.01 1.08
CA LEU A 53 0.63 -9.74 1.20
C LEU A 53 0.98 -8.77 0.06
N ALA A 54 2.25 -8.68 -0.32
CA ALA A 54 2.66 -7.84 -1.43
C ALA A 54 2.00 -8.27 -2.73
N THR A 55 1.94 -9.58 -3.01
CA THR A 55 1.28 -10.16 -4.18
C THR A 55 -0.21 -9.82 -4.18
N TYR A 56 -0.87 -9.94 -3.02
CA TYR A 56 -2.28 -9.58 -2.86
C TYR A 56 -2.54 -8.09 -3.13
N PHE A 57 -1.64 -7.21 -2.69
CA PHE A 57 -1.78 -5.77 -2.85
C PHE A 57 -1.15 -5.21 -4.13
N ASN A 58 -0.54 -6.03 -4.99
CA ASN A 58 0.17 -5.54 -6.17
C ASN A 58 -0.76 -5.05 -7.30
N LEU A 59 -2.08 -5.16 -7.13
CA LEU A 59 -3.08 -4.72 -8.11
C LEU A 59 -2.93 -5.41 -9.49
N GLY A 60 -2.28 -6.57 -9.55
CA GLY A 60 -1.99 -7.31 -10.78
C GLY A 60 -0.86 -6.71 -11.64
N LEU A 61 -0.01 -5.86 -11.06
CA LEU A 61 1.07 -5.16 -11.78
C LEU A 61 2.39 -5.96 -11.85
N ASP A 62 2.39 -7.23 -11.48
CA ASP A 62 3.59 -8.08 -11.36
C ASP A 62 4.39 -8.21 -12.67
N ASN A 63 3.72 -8.02 -13.81
CA ASN A 63 4.29 -8.17 -15.15
C ASN A 63 4.21 -6.86 -15.96
N LEU A 64 4.02 -5.71 -15.31
CA LEU A 64 3.95 -4.41 -16.00
C LEU A 64 5.28 -4.06 -16.67
N PHE A 65 6.39 -4.36 -15.98
CA PHE A 65 7.76 -4.20 -16.44
C PHE A 65 8.48 -5.56 -16.42
N LEU A 66 9.15 -5.88 -17.53
CA LEU A 66 9.83 -7.17 -17.75
C LEU A 66 11.33 -6.97 -18.04
N PRO A 67 12.11 -6.36 -17.13
CA PRO A 67 13.56 -6.25 -17.31
C PRO A 67 14.23 -7.62 -17.17
N ALA A 68 15.42 -7.77 -17.77
CA ALA A 68 16.20 -9.00 -17.67
C ALA A 68 16.68 -9.29 -16.22
N GLU A 69 16.92 -8.24 -15.44
CA GLU A 69 17.35 -8.34 -14.05
C GLU A 69 16.17 -8.54 -13.09
N PRO A 70 16.07 -9.68 -12.37
CA PRO A 70 14.90 -10.01 -11.54
C PRO A 70 14.64 -9.01 -10.41
N LYS A 71 15.70 -8.49 -9.77
CA LYS A 71 15.59 -7.50 -8.69
C LYS A 71 15.01 -6.18 -9.20
N LEU A 72 15.39 -5.80 -10.42
CA LEU A 72 14.87 -4.60 -11.06
C LEU A 72 13.39 -4.78 -11.40
N ALA A 73 12.97 -5.97 -11.85
CA ALA A 73 11.57 -6.28 -12.11
C ALA A 73 10.71 -6.08 -10.86
N VAL A 74 11.11 -6.66 -9.73
CA VAL A 74 10.39 -6.50 -8.46
C VAL A 74 10.31 -5.04 -8.04
N THR A 75 11.43 -4.31 -8.11
CA THR A 75 11.48 -2.90 -7.72
C THR A 75 10.54 -2.04 -8.56
N LEU A 76 10.50 -2.24 -9.88
CA LEU A 76 9.66 -1.46 -10.78
C LEU A 76 8.17 -1.80 -10.62
N ASN A 77 7.84 -3.08 -10.60
CA ASN A 77 6.44 -3.54 -10.54
C ASN A 77 5.81 -3.21 -9.19
N TYR A 78 6.42 -3.66 -8.09
CA TYR A 78 5.89 -3.41 -6.74
C TYR A 78 6.06 -1.95 -6.31
N GLY A 79 7.10 -1.26 -6.81
CA GLY A 79 7.28 0.17 -6.58
C GLY A 79 6.17 1.00 -7.24
N THR A 80 5.76 0.62 -8.45
CA THR A 80 4.62 1.25 -9.14
C THR A 80 3.32 0.99 -8.39
N ALA A 81 3.08 -0.23 -7.91
CA ALA A 81 1.92 -0.53 -7.08
C ALA A 81 1.89 0.30 -5.80
N ALA A 82 3.04 0.49 -5.14
CA ALA A 82 3.15 1.32 -3.95
C ALA A 82 2.76 2.78 -4.24
N ILE A 83 3.22 3.34 -5.37
CA ILE A 83 2.85 4.70 -5.80
C ILE A 83 1.35 4.79 -6.06
N ILE A 84 0.76 3.80 -6.73
CA ILE A 84 -0.68 3.78 -6.99
C ILE A 84 -1.49 3.72 -5.69
N TRP A 85 -1.07 2.91 -4.72
CA TRP A 85 -1.70 2.87 -3.40
C TRP A 85 -1.62 4.20 -2.65
N LEU A 86 -0.51 4.93 -2.76
CA LEU A 86 -0.42 6.30 -2.20
C LEU A 86 -1.45 7.22 -2.84
N ILE A 87 -1.62 7.16 -4.17
CA ILE A 87 -2.61 7.96 -4.89
C ILE A 87 -4.03 7.59 -4.47
N ILE A 88 -4.37 6.29 -4.48
CA ILE A 88 -5.68 5.77 -4.06
C ILE A 88 -5.99 6.25 -2.64
N THR A 89 -5.05 6.08 -1.71
CA THR A 89 -5.20 6.49 -0.31
C THR A 89 -5.45 7.99 -0.21
N ALA A 90 -4.66 8.81 -0.89
CA ALA A 90 -4.81 10.26 -0.87
C ALA A 90 -6.18 10.71 -1.42
N VAL A 91 -6.63 10.10 -2.53
CA VAL A 91 -7.94 10.39 -3.14
C VAL A 91 -9.07 10.00 -2.20
N VAL A 92 -9.05 8.78 -1.66
CA VAL A 92 -10.08 8.27 -0.74
C VAL A 92 -10.15 9.12 0.53
N VAL A 93 -9.02 9.41 1.16
CA VAL A 93 -8.95 10.25 2.37
C VAL A 93 -9.48 11.65 2.08
N ARG A 94 -9.13 12.24 0.93
CA ARG A 94 -9.62 13.57 0.53
C ARG A 94 -11.13 13.57 0.29
N LEU A 95 -11.68 12.54 -0.33
CA LEU A 95 -13.11 12.39 -0.56
C LEU A 95 -13.88 12.27 0.76
N VAL A 96 -13.43 11.40 1.68
CA VAL A 96 -14.08 11.22 2.99
C VAL A 96 -14.09 12.52 3.79
N ARG A 97 -12.99 13.28 3.78
CA ARG A 97 -12.90 14.59 4.44
C ARG A 97 -13.72 15.70 3.76
N ARG A 98 -14.11 15.51 2.49
CA ARG A 98 -14.95 16.48 1.77
C ARG A 98 -16.43 16.22 1.97
N ILE A 99 -16.81 14.95 2.09
CA ILE A 99 -18.22 14.54 2.15
C ILE A 99 -18.75 14.56 3.60
N GLY A 100 -17.90 14.28 4.60
CA GLY A 100 -18.28 14.33 6.02
C GLY A 100 -17.77 15.55 6.75
#